data_AF-A0A969R214-F1
#
_entry.id   AF-A0A969R214-F1
#
_cell.length_a   1.000
_cell.length_b   1.000
_cell.length_c   1.000
_cell.angle_alpha   90.00
_cell.angle_beta   90.00
_cell.angle_gamma   90.00
#
_symmetry.space_group_name_H-M   'P 1'
#
loop_
_entity.id
_entity.type
_entity.pdbx_description
1 polymer ?
#
loop_
_entity_poly.entity_id
_entity_poly.type
_entity_poly.pdbx_seq_one_letter_code
_entity_poly.pdbx_strand_id
1 'polypeptide(L)'
;MTNLQRDNVYNPNRRAEFDINIEEYLLKLKRRWLPSLSVFVITVGTTLFLTSFLEKTYKSEGKILFKKNTPNELLNLSENTNEFNSLLNTQTPLSTEKLRMISEPVLQQTIDQLKLENSLGEPLKVKELKEKLAIEIVGGSDVISIEYKDRDPIIVSKVVNTLMDVYVKEHVRSNKSATTSADSFISSTIPKIETKLNSLEANLRSFYEKTRF
;
A
#
# COMPACT_ATOMS: atom_id res chain seq x y z
N MET A 1 -57.91 -71.96 16.52
CA MET A 1 -56.55 -72.54 16.68
C MET A 1 -55.75 -72.18 15.46
N THR A 2 -54.69 -71.39 15.68
CA THR A 2 -53.41 -71.35 14.94
C THR A 2 -53.42 -71.55 13.42
N ASN A 3 -52.98 -70.53 12.69
CA ASN A 3 -51.68 -70.60 12.01
C ASN A 3 -51.23 -69.19 11.59
N LEU A 4 -50.13 -68.75 12.20
CA LEU A 4 -49.40 -67.55 11.86
C LEU A 4 -48.50 -67.89 10.67
N GLN A 5 -48.77 -67.31 9.50
CA GLN A 5 -47.79 -67.26 8.42
C GLN A 5 -47.51 -65.79 8.15
N ARG A 6 -46.40 -65.32 8.72
CA ARG A 6 -45.83 -64.00 8.44
C ARG A 6 -45.15 -64.08 7.08
N ASP A 7 -45.80 -63.53 6.07
CA ASP A 7 -45.18 -63.32 4.76
C ASP A 7 -44.20 -62.16 4.87
N ASN A 8 -42.93 -62.51 5.05
CA ASN A 8 -41.82 -61.57 5.04
C ASN A 8 -41.52 -61.17 3.60
N VAL A 9 -42.23 -60.14 3.10
CA VAL A 9 -41.98 -59.56 1.79
C VAL A 9 -40.68 -58.75 1.87
N TYR A 10 -39.60 -59.39 1.44
CA TYR A 10 -38.32 -58.75 1.13
C TYR A 10 -38.56 -57.64 0.09
N ASN A 11 -38.30 -56.39 0.47
CA ASN A 11 -38.33 -55.23 -0.42
C ASN A 11 -36.88 -54.79 -0.70
N PRO A 12 -36.25 -55.29 -1.77
CA PRO A 12 -34.98 -54.77 -2.22
C PRO A 12 -35.24 -53.67 -3.25
N ASN A 13 -34.64 -52.50 -3.02
CA ASN A 13 -34.36 -51.49 -4.04
C ASN A 13 -35.48 -50.49 -4.35
N ARG A 14 -35.71 -49.56 -3.41
CA ARG A 14 -35.92 -48.16 -3.80
C ARG A 14 -34.57 -47.45 -3.86
N ARG A 15 -33.77 -47.75 -4.88
CA ARG A 15 -32.83 -46.77 -5.40
C ARG A 15 -33.65 -45.94 -6.36
N ALA A 16 -33.80 -44.64 -6.09
CA ALA A 16 -34.30 -43.71 -7.09
C ALA A 16 -33.28 -43.71 -8.23
N GLU A 17 -33.50 -44.61 -9.18
CA GLU A 17 -32.79 -44.62 -10.44
C GLU A 17 -33.24 -43.34 -11.12
N PHE A 18 -32.36 -42.34 -11.13
CA PHE A 18 -32.49 -41.20 -12.02
C PHE A 18 -32.30 -41.74 -13.43
N ASP A 19 -33.34 -42.40 -13.95
CA ASP A 19 -33.40 -42.91 -15.31
C ASP A 19 -33.66 -41.71 -16.23
N ILE A 20 -32.62 -40.88 -16.35
CA ILE A 20 -32.59 -39.75 -17.28
C ILE A 20 -32.51 -40.41 -18.65
N ASN A 21 -33.68 -40.59 -19.26
CA ASN A 21 -33.84 -41.15 -20.59
C ASN A 21 -33.32 -40.15 -21.64
N ILE A 22 -31.99 -40.09 -21.81
CA ILE A 22 -31.25 -39.15 -22.67
C ILE A 22 -31.77 -39.17 -24.11
N GLU A 23 -32.18 -40.35 -24.59
CA GLU A 23 -32.73 -40.54 -25.94
C GLU A 23 -34.02 -39.74 -26.16
N GLU A 24 -34.90 -39.67 -25.16
CA GLU A 24 -36.16 -38.93 -25.25
C GLU A 24 -35.91 -37.41 -25.25
N TYR A 25 -34.91 -36.94 -24.50
CA TYR A 25 -34.49 -35.54 -24.50
C TYR A 25 -33.81 -35.15 -25.82
N LEU A 26 -32.99 -36.04 -26.40
CA LEU A 26 -32.35 -35.82 -27.71
C LEU A 26 -33.38 -35.74 -28.84
N LEU A 27 -34.44 -36.55 -28.79
CA LEU A 27 -35.54 -36.50 -29.77
C LEU A 27 -36.34 -35.19 -29.67
N LYS A 28 -36.62 -34.72 -28.45
CA LYS A 28 -37.28 -33.42 -28.22
C LYS A 28 -36.39 -32.25 -28.67
N LEU A 29 -35.08 -32.35 -28.46
CA LEU A 29 -34.09 -31.37 -28.91
C LEU A 29 -34.03 -31.31 -30.44
N LYS A 30 -33.92 -32.45 -31.14
CA LYS A 30 -33.86 -32.50 -32.62
C LYS A 30 -35.09 -31.90 -33.30
N ARG A 31 -36.28 -31.95 -32.66
CA ARG A 31 -37.54 -31.44 -33.21
C ARG A 31 -37.77 -29.95 -32.97
N ARG A 32 -37.20 -29.36 -31.91
CA ARG A 32 -37.36 -27.93 -31.55
C ARG A 32 -36.01 -27.21 -31.35
N TRP A 33 -34.97 -27.67 -32.04
CA TRP A 33 -33.63 -27.09 -31.93
C TRP A 33 -33.57 -25.63 -32.39
N LEU A 34 -34.38 -25.20 -33.37
CA LEU A 34 -34.43 -23.80 -33.83
C LEU A 34 -34.82 -22.78 -32.74
N PRO A 35 -35.95 -22.90 -32.01
CA PRO A 35 -36.28 -21.96 -30.93
C PRO A 35 -35.32 -22.07 -29.74
N SER A 36 -34.82 -23.28 -29.43
CA SER A 36 -33.81 -23.47 -28.38
C SER A 36 -32.51 -22.74 -28.72
N LEU A 37 -32.08 -22.81 -29.98
CA LEU A 37 -30.91 -22.11 -30.49
C LEU A 37 -31.15 -20.59 -30.48
N SER A 38 -32.36 -20.14 -30.81
CA SER A 38 -32.71 -18.72 -30.76
C SER A 38 -32.58 -18.14 -29.35
N VAL A 39 -33.13 -18.82 -28.33
CA VAL A 39 -32.99 -18.37 -26.93
C VAL A 39 -31.52 -18.38 -26.49
N PHE A 40 -30.77 -19.42 -26.89
CA PHE A 40 -29.33 -19.51 -26.61
C PHE A 40 -28.55 -18.35 -27.23
N VAL A 41 -28.77 -18.06 -28.52
CA VAL A 41 -28.10 -16.96 -29.23
C VAL A 41 -28.49 -15.61 -28.65
N ILE A 42 -29.75 -15.41 -28.26
CA ILE A 42 -30.19 -14.17 -27.60
C ILE A 42 -29.50 -14.00 -26.24
N THR A 43 -29.43 -15.06 -25.43
CA THR A 43 -28.83 -14.99 -24.09
C THR A 43 -27.32 -14.77 -24.16
N VAL A 44 -26.63 -15.50 -25.05
CA VAL A 44 -25.18 -15.34 -25.27
C VAL A 44 -24.89 -14.00 -25.92
N GLY A 45 -25.70 -13.59 -26.91
CA GLY A 45 -25.56 -12.33 -27.62
C GLY A 45 -25.75 -11.12 -26.70
N THR A 46 -26.79 -11.12 -25.88
CA THR A 46 -27.02 -10.07 -24.87
C THR A 46 -25.88 -10.00 -23.85
N THR A 47 -25.39 -11.16 -23.39
CA THR A 47 -24.26 -11.23 -22.45
C THR A 47 -22.97 -10.67 -23.06
N LEU A 48 -22.63 -11.06 -24.29
CA LEU A 48 -21.45 -10.57 -25.01
C LEU A 48 -21.55 -9.08 -25.34
N PHE A 49 -22.75 -8.62 -25.70
CA PHE A 49 -23.03 -7.21 -25.94
C PHE A 49 -22.79 -6.40 -24.67
N LEU A 50 -23.41 -6.76 -23.55
CA LEU A 50 -23.22 -6.08 -22.27
C LEU A 50 -21.76 -6.14 -21.78
N THR A 51 -21.08 -7.28 -22.00
CA THR A 51 -19.67 -7.45 -21.62
C THR A 51 -18.73 -6.60 -22.46
N SER A 52 -19.06 -6.31 -23.72
CA SER A 52 -18.26 -5.40 -24.54
C SER A 52 -18.30 -3.95 -24.08
N PHE A 53 -19.32 -3.56 -23.30
CA PHE A 53 -19.39 -2.23 -22.68
C PHE A 53 -18.65 -2.15 -21.33
N LEU A 54 -18.10 -3.26 -20.81
CA LEU A 54 -17.26 -3.20 -19.61
C LEU A 54 -15.91 -2.57 -19.95
N GLU A 55 -15.61 -1.49 -19.26
CA GLU A 55 -14.37 -0.75 -19.45
C GLU A 55 -13.18 -1.52 -18.86
N LYS A 56 -12.12 -1.64 -19.65
CA LYS A 56 -10.87 -2.25 -19.19
C LYS A 56 -10.20 -1.32 -18.19
N THR A 57 -9.94 -1.82 -16.99
CA THR A 57 -9.17 -1.12 -15.95
C THR A 57 -7.81 -1.79 -15.80
N TYR A 58 -6.74 -1.03 -15.98
CA TYR A 58 -5.36 -1.48 -15.81
C TYR A 58 -4.85 -1.07 -14.43
N LYS A 59 -3.93 -1.86 -13.88
CA LYS A 59 -3.31 -1.64 -12.58
C LYS A 59 -1.79 -1.70 -12.71
N SER A 60 -1.10 -0.76 -12.08
CA SER A 60 0.34 -0.83 -11.83
C SER A 60 0.58 -0.84 -10.33
N GLU A 61 1.55 -1.63 -9.91
CA GLU A 61 1.96 -1.79 -8.53
C GLU A 61 3.47 -1.57 -8.45
N GLY A 62 3.93 -0.88 -7.42
CA GLY A 62 5.32 -0.97 -7.03
C GLY A 62 5.50 -0.85 -5.53
N LYS A 63 6.70 -1.23 -5.08
CA LYS A 63 7.00 -1.49 -3.67
C LYS A 63 8.25 -0.73 -3.27
N ILE A 64 8.18 -0.02 -2.16
CA ILE A 64 9.32 0.68 -1.57
C ILE A 64 9.66 -0.01 -0.25
N LEU A 65 10.90 -0.49 -0.14
CA LEU A 65 11.45 -1.03 1.10
C LEU A 65 12.09 0.11 1.90
N PHE A 66 11.68 0.24 3.16
CA PHE A 66 12.26 1.15 4.11
C PHE A 66 13.32 0.44 4.93
N LYS A 67 14.51 1.04 5.01
CA LYS A 67 15.58 0.57 5.88
C LYS A 67 15.95 1.69 6.84
N LYS A 68 15.89 1.39 8.14
CA LYS A 68 16.38 2.30 9.16
C LYS A 68 17.89 2.13 9.28
N ASN A 69 18.64 3.14 8.82
CA ASN A 69 20.06 3.24 9.15
C ASN A 69 20.14 3.96 10.50
N THR A 70 20.28 3.22 11.60
CA THR A 70 20.59 3.83 12.91
C THR A 70 22.08 4.19 12.94
N PRO A 71 22.47 5.48 12.99
CA PRO A 71 23.88 5.87 13.20
C PRO A 71 24.37 5.53 14.62
N ASN A 72 23.45 5.11 15.50
CA ASN A 72 23.66 4.95 16.93
C ASN A 72 24.41 3.67 17.35
N GLU A 73 24.77 2.76 16.45
CA GLU A 73 25.58 1.59 16.84
C GLU A 73 26.98 1.98 17.36
N LEU A 74 27.52 3.13 16.92
CA LEU A 74 28.80 3.66 17.44
C LEU A 74 28.65 4.56 18.68
N LEU A 75 27.47 5.13 18.92
CA LEU A 75 27.21 6.02 20.07
C LEU A 75 26.61 5.29 21.30
N ASN A 76 26.01 4.12 21.12
CA ASN A 76 25.37 3.36 22.20
C ASN A 76 26.34 2.56 23.10
N LEU A 77 27.66 2.67 22.91
CA LEU A 77 28.64 2.05 23.81
C LEU A 77 28.82 2.83 25.13
N SER A 78 28.18 3.99 25.31
CA SER A 78 28.47 4.91 26.42
C SER A 78 27.38 5.13 27.47
N GLU A 79 26.15 4.62 27.33
CA GLU A 79 25.11 4.85 28.35
C GLU A 79 24.24 3.61 28.61
N ASN A 80 24.52 2.94 29.74
CA ASN A 80 23.74 1.85 30.35
C ASN A 80 22.42 2.35 30.99
N THR A 81 21.65 3.17 30.29
CA THR A 81 20.29 3.52 30.71
C THR A 81 19.40 3.54 29.47
N ASN A 82 18.20 2.96 29.57
CA ASN A 82 17.10 3.03 28.58
C ASN A 82 16.91 1.83 27.63
N GLU A 83 16.86 0.59 28.14
CA GLU A 83 16.41 -0.59 27.36
C GLU A 83 14.99 -0.41 26.76
N PHE A 84 14.12 0.41 27.39
CA PHE A 84 12.77 0.66 26.89
C PHE A 84 12.73 1.56 25.63
N ASN A 85 13.73 2.43 25.43
CA ASN A 85 13.81 3.30 24.26
C ASN A 85 14.24 2.53 22.98
N SER A 86 14.93 1.39 23.13
CA SER A 86 15.40 0.57 22.01
C SER A 86 14.26 -0.13 21.24
N LEU A 87 13.20 -0.54 21.96
CA LEU A 87 12.05 -1.25 21.37
C LEU A 87 11.16 -0.35 20.51
N LEU A 88 10.99 0.92 20.87
CA LEU A 88 10.30 1.90 20.03
C LEU A 88 11.21 2.40 18.89
N ASN A 89 12.53 2.40 19.11
CA ASN A 89 13.50 2.83 18.09
C ASN A 89 13.81 1.74 17.05
N THR A 90 13.33 0.51 17.19
CA THR A 90 13.48 -0.56 16.18
C THR A 90 12.33 -0.61 15.18
N GLN A 91 11.21 0.06 15.46
CA GLN A 91 10.08 0.10 14.53
C GLN A 91 10.28 1.18 13.46
N THR A 92 10.21 0.78 12.20
CA THR A 92 10.13 1.72 11.07
C THR A 92 8.75 2.39 11.12
N PRO A 93 8.66 3.74 11.17
CA PRO A 93 7.38 4.44 11.25
C PRO A 93 6.68 4.49 9.88
N LEU A 94 6.33 3.32 9.32
CA LEU A 94 5.71 3.15 8.01
C LEU A 94 4.37 3.88 7.89
N SER A 95 3.64 4.03 8.99
CA SER A 95 2.39 4.79 9.04
C SER A 95 2.63 6.29 8.77
N THR A 96 3.66 6.87 9.38
CA THR A 96 4.07 8.26 9.12
C THR A 96 4.50 8.42 7.68
N GLU A 97 5.25 7.45 7.16
CA GLU A 97 5.75 7.45 5.80
C GLU A 97 4.64 7.43 4.75
N LYS A 98 3.70 6.49 4.92
CA LYS A 98 2.49 6.42 4.11
C LYS A 98 1.73 7.75 4.12
N LEU A 99 1.59 8.40 5.27
CA LEU A 99 0.91 9.69 5.37
C LEU A 99 1.62 10.79 4.57
N ARG A 100 2.97 10.79 4.55
CA ARG A 100 3.74 11.73 3.73
C ARG A 100 3.57 11.48 2.25
N MET A 101 3.54 10.22 1.81
CA MET A 101 3.27 9.88 0.41
C MET A 101 1.88 10.33 -0.06
N ILE A 102 0.86 10.23 0.80
CA ILE A 102 -0.52 10.64 0.49
C ILE A 102 -0.74 12.15 0.66
N SER A 103 0.28 12.88 1.10
CA SER A 103 0.17 14.32 1.34
C SER A 103 -0.14 15.08 0.05
N GLU A 104 -0.93 16.13 0.18
CA GLU A 104 -1.33 17.00 -0.93
C GLU A 104 -0.15 17.54 -1.76
N PRO A 105 0.96 18.05 -1.17
CA PRO A 105 2.07 18.57 -1.99
C PRO A 105 2.73 17.50 -2.86
N VAL A 106 2.89 16.26 -2.37
CA VAL A 106 3.49 15.15 -3.14
C VAL A 106 2.59 14.75 -4.31
N LEU A 107 1.28 14.66 -4.05
CA LEU A 107 0.30 14.28 -5.07
C LEU A 107 0.11 15.41 -6.11
N GLN A 108 0.06 16.67 -5.67
CA GLN A 108 -0.02 17.81 -6.58
C GLN A 108 1.22 17.90 -7.48
N GLN A 109 2.42 17.74 -6.90
CA GLN A 109 3.65 17.73 -7.69
C GLN A 109 3.66 16.60 -8.73
N THR A 110 3.09 15.44 -8.40
CA THR A 110 2.94 14.31 -9.33
C THR A 110 1.98 14.67 -10.48
N ILE A 111 0.85 15.32 -10.17
CA ILE A 111 -0.12 15.81 -11.16
C ILE A 111 0.52 16.83 -12.09
N ASP A 112 1.23 17.82 -11.53
CA ASP A 112 1.84 18.91 -12.29
C ASP A 112 2.96 18.39 -13.20
N GLN A 113 3.78 17.45 -12.72
CA GLN A 113 4.89 16.88 -13.48
C GLN A 113 4.40 16.01 -14.65
N LEU A 114 3.31 15.26 -14.45
CA LEU A 114 2.73 14.40 -15.48
C LEU A 114 1.67 15.08 -16.33
N LYS A 115 1.25 16.30 -15.96
CA LYS A 115 0.11 17.01 -16.55
C LYS A 115 -1.10 16.08 -16.68
N LEU A 116 -1.44 15.42 -15.57
CA LEU A 116 -2.56 14.46 -15.57
C LEU A 116 -3.86 15.20 -15.84
N GLU A 117 -4.65 14.66 -16.74
CA GLU A 117 -5.95 15.21 -17.14
C GLU A 117 -7.07 14.21 -16.85
N ASN A 118 -8.24 14.76 -16.53
CA ASN A 118 -9.51 14.06 -16.42
C ASN A 118 -10.01 13.66 -17.83
N SER A 119 -10.95 12.71 -17.90
CA SER A 119 -11.75 12.41 -19.10
C SER A 119 -12.36 13.62 -19.85
N LEU A 120 -12.48 14.77 -19.20
CA LEU A 120 -12.99 16.04 -19.73
C LEU A 120 -11.89 16.98 -20.24
N GLY A 121 -10.61 16.59 -20.15
CA GLY A 121 -9.46 17.42 -20.55
C GLY A 121 -9.06 18.49 -19.52
N GLU A 122 -9.65 18.45 -18.32
CA GLU A 122 -9.27 19.34 -17.21
C GLU A 122 -8.12 18.73 -16.38
N PRO A 123 -7.26 19.54 -15.75
CA PRO A 123 -6.24 19.04 -14.84
C PRO A 123 -6.85 18.16 -13.73
N LEU A 124 -6.28 16.97 -13.53
CA LEU A 124 -6.74 16.01 -12.55
C LEU A 124 -6.66 16.59 -11.14
N LYS A 125 -7.74 16.53 -10.37
CA LYS A 125 -7.73 16.98 -8.97
C LYS A 125 -7.04 15.96 -8.08
N VAL A 126 -6.39 16.44 -7.02
CA VAL A 126 -5.76 15.58 -5.99
C VAL A 126 -6.74 14.55 -5.43
N LYS A 127 -8.01 14.93 -5.25
CA LYS A 127 -9.05 14.02 -4.74
C LYS A 127 -9.31 12.84 -5.70
N GLU A 128 -9.38 13.11 -7.01
CA GLU A 128 -9.58 12.08 -8.03
C GLU A 128 -8.38 11.14 -8.12
N LEU A 129 -7.16 11.68 -7.98
CA LEU A 129 -5.95 10.86 -7.89
C LEU A 129 -5.99 9.96 -6.64
N LYS A 130 -6.37 10.50 -5.48
CA LYS A 130 -6.47 9.74 -4.22
C LYS A 130 -7.47 8.59 -4.29
N GLU A 131 -8.59 8.77 -4.98
CA GLU A 131 -9.62 7.72 -5.11
C GLU A 131 -9.12 6.52 -5.94
N LYS A 132 -8.25 6.76 -6.93
CA LYS A 132 -7.67 5.74 -7.81
C LYS A 132 -6.35 5.15 -7.28
N LEU A 133 -5.76 5.76 -6.26
CA LEU A 133 -4.47 5.42 -5.68
C LEU A 133 -4.65 4.65 -4.36
N ALA A 134 -4.06 3.46 -4.26
CA ALA A 134 -4.00 2.70 -3.02
C ALA A 134 -2.56 2.65 -2.52
N ILE A 135 -2.31 3.15 -1.31
CA ILE A 135 -1.01 3.08 -0.65
C ILE A 135 -1.19 2.29 0.65
N GLU A 136 -0.54 1.13 0.75
CA GLU A 136 -0.74 0.19 1.84
C GLU A 136 0.60 -0.28 2.42
N ILE A 137 0.59 -0.57 3.71
CA ILE A 137 1.74 -1.18 4.38
C ILE A 137 1.56 -2.68 4.21
N VAL A 138 2.56 -3.33 3.61
CA VAL A 138 2.57 -4.78 3.49
C VAL A 138 2.81 -5.35 4.88
N GLY A 139 1.76 -5.95 5.46
CA GLY A 139 1.73 -6.39 6.85
C GLY A 139 2.93 -7.27 7.21
N GLY A 140 3.54 -6.98 8.37
CA GLY A 140 4.71 -7.72 8.86
C GLY A 140 6.01 -7.43 8.11
N SER A 141 6.07 -6.37 7.30
CA SER A 141 7.28 -5.96 6.58
C SER A 141 7.48 -4.45 6.60
N ASP A 142 8.72 -4.01 6.33
CA ASP A 142 9.07 -2.60 6.13
C ASP A 142 8.80 -2.12 4.70
N VAL A 143 7.76 -2.65 4.05
CA VAL A 143 7.44 -2.37 2.65
C VAL A 143 6.11 -1.62 2.53
N ILE A 144 6.12 -0.54 1.78
CA ILE A 144 4.90 0.16 1.34
C ILE A 144 4.63 -0.20 -0.12
N SER A 145 3.43 -0.71 -0.40
CA SER A 145 2.93 -0.91 -1.76
C SER A 145 2.17 0.34 -2.22
N ILE A 146 2.36 0.68 -3.48
CA ILE A 146 1.67 1.77 -4.16
C ILE A 146 1.02 1.16 -5.39
N GLU A 147 -0.31 1.24 -5.46
CA GLU A 147 -1.10 0.79 -6.59
C GLU A 147 -1.90 1.94 -7.19
N TYR A 148 -1.97 1.98 -8.51
CA TYR A 148 -2.82 2.93 -9.22
C TYR A 148 -3.62 2.23 -10.30
N LYS A 149 -4.88 2.66 -10.50
CA LYS A 149 -5.81 2.06 -11.46
C LYS A 149 -6.38 3.11 -12.41
N ASP A 150 -6.27 2.85 -13.71
CA ASP A 150 -6.86 3.68 -14.76
C ASP A 150 -7.09 2.89 -16.06
N ARG A 151 -7.78 3.50 -17.03
CA ARG A 151 -8.09 2.94 -18.35
C ARG A 151 -6.88 2.88 -19.29
N ASP A 152 -5.86 3.70 -19.07
CA ASP A 152 -4.65 3.73 -19.91
C ASP A 152 -3.46 3.05 -19.21
N PRO A 153 -2.96 1.90 -19.71
CA PRO A 153 -1.82 1.21 -19.10
C PRO A 153 -0.53 2.04 -19.06
N ILE A 154 -0.34 2.97 -20.00
CA ILE A 154 0.84 3.84 -20.08
C ILE A 154 0.77 4.89 -18.97
N ILE A 155 -0.39 5.52 -18.77
CA ILE A 155 -0.58 6.49 -17.68
C ILE A 155 -0.39 5.78 -16.34
N VAL A 156 -0.94 4.57 -16.20
CA VAL A 156 -0.94 3.86 -14.93
C VAL A 156 0.48 3.56 -14.43
N SER A 157 1.37 3.10 -15.32
CA SER A 157 2.78 2.89 -14.99
C SER A 157 3.54 4.20 -14.74
N LYS A 158 3.30 5.24 -15.54
CA LYS A 158 3.92 6.56 -15.37
C LYS A 158 3.58 7.20 -14.02
N VAL A 159 2.32 7.12 -13.60
CA VAL A 159 1.86 7.67 -12.31
C VAL A 159 2.60 7.01 -11.15
N VAL A 160 2.62 5.67 -11.11
CA VAL A 160 3.30 4.93 -10.04
C VAL A 160 4.80 5.26 -10.01
N ASN A 161 5.48 5.21 -11.15
CA ASN A 161 6.93 5.49 -11.23
C ASN A 161 7.25 6.92 -10.81
N THR A 162 6.48 7.90 -11.29
CA THR A 162 6.72 9.31 -10.98
C THR A 162 6.45 9.61 -9.52
N LEU A 163 5.39 9.04 -8.94
CA LEU A 163 5.10 9.21 -7.51
C LEU A 163 6.24 8.66 -6.65
N MET A 164 6.80 7.50 -6.99
CA MET A 164 7.96 6.94 -6.31
C MET A 164 9.18 7.84 -6.44
N ASP A 165 9.47 8.34 -7.64
CA ASP A 165 10.59 9.24 -7.88
C ASP A 165 10.47 10.55 -7.11
N VAL A 166 9.29 11.17 -7.12
CA VAL A 166 9.00 12.41 -6.37
C VAL A 166 9.19 12.17 -4.88
N TYR A 167 8.62 11.09 -4.36
CA TYR A 167 8.75 10.73 -2.97
C TYR A 167 10.21 10.49 -2.55
N VAL A 168 10.97 9.69 -3.32
CA VAL A 168 12.39 9.41 -3.02
C VAL A 168 13.23 10.69 -3.07
N LYS A 169 13.01 11.56 -4.07
CA LYS A 169 13.71 12.84 -4.17
C LYS A 169 13.41 13.74 -2.97
N GLU A 170 12.16 13.84 -2.56
CA GLU A 170 11.76 14.66 -1.42
C GLU A 170 12.32 14.11 -0.10
N HIS A 171 12.33 12.78 0.06
CA HIS A 171 12.95 12.12 1.22
C HIS A 171 14.46 12.42 1.31
N VAL A 172 15.19 12.33 0.19
CA VAL A 172 16.63 12.68 0.14
C VAL A 172 16.87 14.16 0.39
N ARG A 173 16.04 15.05 -0.16
CA ARG A 173 16.14 16.50 0.05
C ARG A 173 15.93 16.87 1.52
N SER A 174 14.88 16.32 2.13
CA SER A 174 14.58 16.51 3.55
C SER A 174 15.76 16.02 4.42
N ASN A 175 16.31 14.84 4.11
CA ASN A 175 17.46 14.30 4.85
C ASN A 175 18.75 15.14 4.68
N LYS A 176 19.02 15.67 3.48
CA LYS A 176 20.16 16.59 3.27
C LYS A 176 20.01 17.91 4.03
N SER A 177 18.79 18.45 4.10
CA SER A 177 18.53 19.68 4.87
C SER A 177 18.79 19.49 6.37
N ALA A 178 18.54 18.29 6.90
CA ALA A 178 18.88 17.94 8.28
C ALA A 178 20.40 17.93 8.51
N THR A 179 21.19 17.44 7.55
CA THR A 179 22.67 17.49 7.62
C THR A 179 23.20 18.92 7.60
N THR A 180 22.74 19.76 6.67
CA THR A 180 23.16 21.17 6.62
C THR A 180 22.76 21.94 7.89
N SER A 181 21.59 21.62 8.46
CA SER A 181 21.15 22.22 9.73
C SER A 181 22.03 21.77 10.90
N ALA A 182 22.41 20.49 10.95
CA ALA A 182 23.35 19.98 11.96
C ALA A 182 24.73 20.64 11.84
N ASP A 183 25.27 20.81 10.62
CA ASP A 183 26.53 21.51 10.40
C ASP A 183 26.48 22.96 10.89
N SER A 184 25.36 23.67 10.64
CA SER A 184 25.15 25.03 11.14
C SER A 184 24.99 25.09 12.66
N PHE A 185 24.37 24.07 13.27
CA PHE A 185 24.24 23.94 14.72
C PHE A 185 25.60 23.67 15.37
N ILE A 186 26.41 22.76 14.82
CA ILE A 186 27.77 22.47 15.29
C ILE A 186 28.64 23.72 15.17
N SER A 187 28.63 24.37 14.01
CA SER A 187 29.41 25.58 13.73
C SER A 187 29.04 26.76 14.64
N SER A 188 27.78 26.86 15.05
CA SER A 188 27.33 27.94 15.95
C SER A 188 27.46 27.62 17.44
N THR A 189 27.64 26.34 17.81
CA THR A 189 27.66 25.89 19.21
C THR A 189 29.08 25.75 19.75
N ILE A 190 30.05 25.28 18.95
CA ILE A 190 31.47 25.19 19.35
C ILE A 190 32.03 26.52 19.89
N PRO A 191 31.95 27.65 19.15
CA PRO A 191 32.48 28.93 19.64
C PRO A 191 31.73 29.46 20.87
N LYS A 192 30.44 29.13 21.04
CA LYS A 192 29.65 29.52 22.23
C LYS A 192 30.06 28.74 23.47
N ILE A 193 30.46 27.48 23.31
CA ILE A 193 30.95 26.65 24.43
C ILE A 193 32.36 27.11 24.83
N GLU A 194 33.25 27.37 23.88
CA GLU A 194 34.59 27.90 24.15
C GLU A 194 34.56 29.24 24.89
N THR A 195 33.75 30.19 24.40
CA THR A 195 33.59 31.49 25.06
C THR A 195 33.03 31.36 26.48
N LYS A 196 32.10 30.43 26.70
CA LYS A 196 31.55 30.17 28.03
C LYS A 196 32.59 29.52 28.97
N LEU A 197 33.38 28.56 28.48
CA LEU A 197 34.48 27.96 29.25
C LEU A 197 35.53 29.00 29.64
N ASN A 198 36.00 29.80 28.68
CA ASN A 198 36.95 30.88 28.94
C ASN A 198 36.43 31.88 29.97
N SER A 199 35.13 32.22 29.91
CA SER A 199 34.50 33.10 30.90
C SER A 199 34.41 32.46 32.30
N LEU A 200 34.15 31.16 32.38
CA LEU A 200 34.13 30.44 33.66
C LEU A 200 35.53 30.35 34.27
N GLU A 201 36.55 30.08 33.46
CA GLU A 201 37.95 30.03 33.91
C GLU A 201 38.42 31.40 34.39
N ALA A 202 38.10 32.48 33.67
CA ALA A 202 38.42 33.84 34.09
C ALA A 202 37.71 34.22 35.41
N ASN A 203 36.45 33.80 35.58
CA ASN A 203 35.70 34.02 36.82
C ASN A 203 36.26 33.21 38.00
N LEU A 204 36.66 31.95 37.78
CA LEU A 204 37.32 31.14 38.80
C LEU A 204 38.66 31.75 39.21
N ARG A 205 39.47 32.19 38.24
CA ARG A 205 40.76 32.84 38.51
C ARG A 205 40.61 34.10 39.35
N SER A 206 39.67 34.98 38.97
CA SER A 206 39.38 36.20 39.73
C SER A 206 38.77 35.92 41.10
N PHE A 207 38.00 34.83 41.27
CA PHE A 207 37.54 34.38 42.58
C PHE A 207 38.71 33.95 43.47
N TYR A 208 39.64 33.13 42.98
CA TYR A 208 40.83 32.67 43.73
C TYR A 208 41.81 33.81 44.06
N GLU A 209 41.99 34.78 43.15
CA GLU A 209 42.81 35.97 43.41
C GLU A 209 42.18 36.85 44.52
N LYS A 210 40.85 36.91 44.57
CA LYS A 210 40.11 37.71 45.57
C LYS A 210 39.97 37.01 46.94
N THR A 211 40.08 35.68 47.00
CA THR A 211 40.05 34.91 48.26
C THR A 211 41.44 34.69 48.87
N ARG A 212 42.51 35.21 48.27
CA ARG A 212 43.89 35.06 48.76
C ARG A 212 44.37 36.20 49.67
N PHE A 213 43.46 36.87 50.37
CA PHE A 213 43.76 37.82 51.44
C PHE A 213 43.07 37.37 52.73
#